data_AF-A0A2A4V870-F1
#
_entry.id   AF-A0A2A4V870-F1
#
_cell.length_a   1.000
_cell.length_b   1.000
_cell.length_c   1.000
_cell.angle_alpha   90.00
_cell.angle_beta   90.00
_cell.angle_gamma   90.00
#
_symmetry.space_group_name_H-M   'P 1'
#
loop_
_entity.id
_entity.type
_entity.pdbx_description
1 polymer ?
#
loop_
_entity_poly.entity_id
_entity_poly.type
_entity_poly.pdbx_seq_one_letter_code
_entity_poly.pdbx_strand_id
1 'polypeptide(L)'
;MKLFRHIAARHSGLYLFFYKVTERIILFLRPVFMWVGLSRLEGPFVLLERATKGFLFDCKMCGQCLLSSTGMVCPMNCPKQIRNGPCGGVREDGFCEIDAQMKCVWVEAWTGVKKIGGQETFTIPLRPAETNQQGSSAWARVIEKNKDADELYRVKVFPPASLEVGPHRRPSGILEERLQAGDFVVTAELSPPDSADPAEVIQRVAPLKGLVTAVNVPDGAGANCHMSSLASSVILHNDGIVPVMQYACRDRNRIALQGDILGATALGVTNLLCVTGDSVQAGDQKGAKPVFDLDSISLLRTAKMMRDEGIFLSGRQLKDSPNLFLGAALNPFVSPIEARVLRMERKINAGAQFFQTQFCFDIIALKKFMTEVRARGLHKKCYILVGVGPLVSAKAAKFIKSSIPGVTIPDHIIDRLERAGDERQEGKKICIETLNQLRQIEGVSGVHLMSYRKERLLAEIISESDIMG
;
A
#
# COMPACT_ATOMS: atom_id res chain seq x y z
N MET A 1 15.68 -23.86 -2.19
CA MET A 1 14.27 -23.42 -2.34
C MET A 1 14.13 -22.07 -3.06
N LYS A 2 14.87 -21.01 -2.66
CA LYS A 2 14.90 -19.70 -3.37
C LYS A 2 15.17 -19.81 -4.90
N LEU A 3 15.94 -20.81 -5.33
CA LEU A 3 16.28 -21.07 -6.73
C LEU A 3 15.08 -21.46 -7.61
N PHE A 4 14.15 -22.28 -7.11
CA PHE A 4 13.00 -22.76 -7.90
C PHE A 4 12.08 -21.62 -8.32
N ARG A 5 11.83 -20.68 -7.40
CA ARG A 5 11.05 -19.47 -7.64
C ARG A 5 11.63 -18.62 -8.77
N HIS A 6 12.95 -18.47 -8.78
CA HIS A 6 13.65 -17.69 -9.81
C HIS A 6 13.54 -18.35 -11.19
N ILE A 7 13.70 -19.68 -11.25
CA ILE A 7 13.54 -20.48 -12.47
C ILE A 7 12.09 -20.36 -12.98
N ALA A 8 11.10 -20.50 -12.10
CA ALA A 8 9.70 -20.37 -12.45
C ALA A 8 9.36 -19.01 -13.09
N ALA A 9 9.86 -17.91 -12.50
CA ALA A 9 9.69 -16.58 -13.07
C ALA A 9 10.39 -16.43 -14.44
N ARG A 10 11.57 -17.05 -14.62
CA ARG A 10 12.30 -17.01 -15.90
C ARG A 10 11.61 -17.79 -17.01
N HIS A 11 10.96 -18.90 -16.69
CA HIS A 11 10.26 -19.76 -17.64
C HIS A 11 8.73 -19.65 -17.50
N SER A 12 8.23 -18.49 -17.06
CA SER A 12 6.82 -18.28 -16.70
C SER A 12 5.85 -18.59 -17.85
N GLY A 13 6.22 -18.34 -19.10
CA GLY A 13 5.39 -18.68 -20.27
C GLY A 13 5.17 -20.18 -20.45
N LEU A 14 6.23 -20.99 -20.31
CA LEU A 14 6.15 -22.44 -20.40
C LEU A 14 5.31 -23.01 -19.25
N TYR A 15 5.56 -22.55 -18.03
CA TYR A 15 4.79 -22.97 -16.87
C TYR A 15 3.32 -22.54 -16.96
N LEU A 16 3.04 -21.34 -17.50
CA LEU A 16 1.67 -20.88 -17.76
C LEU A 16 0.95 -21.74 -18.78
N PHE A 17 1.61 -22.14 -19.85
CA PHE A 17 1.06 -23.08 -20.81
C PHE A 17 0.65 -24.38 -20.13
N PHE A 18 1.57 -25.03 -19.41
CA PHE A 18 1.26 -26.29 -18.70
C PHE A 18 0.17 -26.11 -17.65
N TYR A 19 0.21 -25.03 -16.86
CA TYR A 19 -0.81 -24.74 -15.85
C TYR A 19 -2.21 -24.62 -16.46
N LYS A 20 -2.34 -23.89 -17.57
CA LYS A 20 -3.62 -23.70 -18.27
C LYS A 20 -4.10 -24.97 -18.97
N VAL A 21 -3.19 -25.80 -19.49
CA VAL A 21 -3.54 -27.14 -19.99
C VAL A 21 -4.07 -28.03 -18.87
N THR A 22 -3.39 -28.07 -17.73
CA THR A 22 -3.85 -28.81 -16.55
C THR A 22 -5.21 -28.32 -16.05
N GLU A 23 -5.41 -27.01 -15.95
CA GLU A 23 -6.69 -26.40 -15.56
C GLU A 23 -7.84 -26.84 -16.48
N ARG A 24 -7.62 -26.81 -17.81
CA ARG A 24 -8.62 -27.27 -18.80
C ARG A 24 -8.94 -28.76 -18.66
N ILE A 25 -7.91 -29.60 -18.48
CA ILE A 25 -8.11 -31.04 -18.27
C ILE A 25 -8.91 -31.30 -16.99
N ILE A 26 -8.58 -30.61 -15.90
CA ILE A 26 -9.27 -30.75 -14.61
C ILE A 26 -10.75 -30.35 -14.72
N LEU A 27 -11.04 -29.23 -15.38
CA LEU A 27 -12.42 -28.77 -15.60
C LEU A 27 -13.18 -29.70 -16.54
N PHE A 28 -12.53 -30.26 -17.57
CA PHE A 28 -13.13 -31.27 -18.44
C PHE A 28 -13.49 -32.56 -17.69
N LEU A 29 -12.61 -33.03 -16.79
CA LEU A 29 -12.82 -34.22 -15.96
C LEU A 29 -13.70 -33.97 -14.74
N ARG A 30 -14.20 -32.74 -14.53
CA ARG A 30 -15.05 -32.36 -13.40
C ARG A 30 -16.23 -33.32 -13.15
N PRO A 31 -17.02 -33.76 -14.16
CA PRO A 31 -18.15 -34.66 -13.90
C PRO A 31 -17.71 -35.96 -13.21
N VAL A 32 -16.53 -36.49 -13.57
CA VAL A 32 -15.95 -37.69 -12.96
C VAL A 32 -15.53 -37.40 -11.52
N PHE A 33 -14.85 -36.29 -11.27
CA PHE A 33 -14.44 -35.92 -9.91
C PHE A 33 -15.63 -35.67 -8.97
N MET A 34 -16.69 -35.05 -9.49
CA MET A 34 -17.94 -34.84 -8.74
C MET A 34 -18.65 -36.16 -8.44
N TRP A 35 -18.62 -37.13 -9.37
CA TRP A 35 -19.19 -38.46 -9.18
C TRP A 35 -18.43 -39.28 -8.11
N VAL A 36 -17.10 -39.23 -8.10
CA VAL A 36 -16.27 -39.90 -7.08
C VAL A 36 -16.41 -39.24 -5.69
N GLY A 37 -16.63 -37.93 -5.67
CA GLY A 37 -16.79 -37.11 -4.47
C GLY A 37 -15.50 -36.39 -4.07
N LEU A 38 -15.58 -35.05 -3.99
CA LEU A 38 -14.42 -34.19 -3.71
C LEU A 38 -13.77 -34.47 -2.35
N SER A 39 -14.55 -34.79 -1.32
CA SER A 39 -14.01 -35.11 0.01
C SER A 39 -13.05 -36.31 0.00
N ARG A 40 -13.28 -37.28 -0.92
CA ARG A 40 -12.39 -38.44 -1.10
C ARG A 40 -11.14 -38.10 -1.93
N LEU A 41 -11.27 -37.16 -2.86
CA LEU A 41 -10.19 -36.73 -3.75
C LEU A 41 -9.27 -35.65 -3.15
N GLU A 42 -9.70 -34.96 -2.09
CA GLU A 42 -8.95 -33.88 -1.44
C GLU A 42 -7.54 -34.34 -1.02
N GLY A 43 -7.43 -35.46 -0.30
CA GLY A 43 -6.15 -36.00 0.17
C GLY A 43 -5.15 -36.28 -0.96
N PRO A 44 -5.53 -37.07 -1.98
CA PRO A 44 -4.72 -37.30 -3.18
C PRO A 44 -4.32 -36.01 -3.90
N PHE A 45 -5.25 -35.07 -4.09
CA PHE A 45 -4.93 -33.79 -4.72
C PHE A 45 -3.95 -32.97 -3.89
N VAL A 46 -4.10 -32.93 -2.56
CA VAL A 46 -3.17 -32.25 -1.66
C VAL A 46 -1.78 -32.85 -1.76
N LEU A 47 -1.65 -34.18 -1.79
CA LEU A 47 -0.36 -34.86 -1.94
C LEU A 47 0.30 -34.49 -3.27
N LEU A 48 -0.44 -34.61 -4.38
CA LEU A 48 0.05 -34.31 -5.71
C LEU A 48 0.42 -32.83 -5.87
N GLU A 49 -0.44 -31.92 -5.42
CA GLU A 49 -0.18 -30.47 -5.46
C GLU A 49 1.03 -30.10 -4.61
N ARG A 50 1.16 -30.66 -3.41
CA ARG A 50 2.30 -30.38 -2.54
C ARG A 50 3.60 -30.85 -3.17
N ALA A 51 3.63 -32.06 -3.74
CA ALA A 51 4.81 -32.58 -4.41
C ALA A 51 5.18 -31.74 -5.65
N THR A 52 4.22 -31.55 -6.56
CA THR A 52 4.46 -30.84 -7.83
C THR A 52 4.68 -29.35 -7.64
N LYS A 53 3.76 -28.64 -6.99
CA LYS A 53 3.84 -27.18 -6.81
C LYS A 53 4.89 -26.79 -5.76
N GLY A 54 5.15 -27.65 -4.77
CA GLY A 54 6.23 -27.45 -3.81
C GLY A 54 7.60 -27.48 -4.49
N PHE A 55 7.85 -28.49 -5.33
CA PHE A 55 9.10 -28.60 -6.08
C PHE A 55 9.27 -27.49 -7.13
N LEU A 56 8.24 -27.23 -7.95
CA LEU A 56 8.35 -26.29 -9.08
C LEU A 56 8.29 -24.82 -8.66
N PHE A 57 7.49 -24.46 -7.66
CA PHE A 57 7.13 -23.06 -7.37
C PHE A 57 7.38 -22.64 -5.92
N ASP A 58 7.93 -23.52 -5.08
CA ASP A 58 8.02 -23.31 -3.62
C ASP A 58 6.64 -22.97 -3.01
N CYS A 59 5.60 -23.72 -3.42
CA CYS A 59 4.24 -23.50 -2.99
C CYS A 59 4.06 -23.73 -1.48
N LYS A 60 3.39 -22.79 -0.80
CA LYS A 60 3.06 -22.89 0.64
C LYS A 60 1.68 -23.49 0.93
N MET A 61 1.03 -24.08 -0.08
CA MET A 61 -0.27 -24.76 0.05
C MET A 61 -1.35 -23.91 0.75
N CYS A 62 -1.56 -22.67 0.31
CA CYS A 62 -2.59 -21.78 0.88
C CYS A 62 -4.03 -22.10 0.44
N GLY A 63 -4.26 -23.20 -0.29
CA GLY A 63 -5.57 -23.58 -0.83
C GLY A 63 -6.09 -22.72 -1.99
N GLN A 64 -5.40 -21.63 -2.34
CA GLN A 64 -5.88 -20.64 -3.32
C GLN A 64 -4.74 -20.24 -4.26
N CYS A 65 -4.65 -20.94 -5.40
CA CYS A 65 -3.50 -20.82 -6.30
C CYS A 65 -3.57 -19.54 -7.14
N LEU A 66 -2.52 -18.71 -7.06
CA LEU A 66 -2.42 -17.42 -7.75
C LEU A 66 -1.31 -17.37 -8.81
N LEU A 67 -0.69 -18.51 -9.11
CA LEU A 67 0.51 -18.58 -9.95
C LEU A 67 0.33 -17.95 -11.34
N SER A 68 -0.82 -18.19 -11.99
CA SER A 68 -1.18 -17.59 -13.29
C SER A 68 -1.27 -16.06 -13.24
N SER A 69 -1.65 -15.50 -12.09
CA SER A 69 -1.79 -14.06 -11.86
C SER A 69 -0.51 -13.39 -11.37
N THR A 70 0.47 -14.16 -10.88
CA THR A 70 1.71 -13.65 -10.27
C THR A 70 2.95 -14.10 -11.03
N GLY A 71 2.83 -14.32 -12.35
CA GLY A 71 3.98 -14.64 -13.20
C GLY A 71 4.68 -15.94 -12.81
N MET A 72 3.90 -16.92 -12.35
CA MET A 72 4.36 -18.22 -11.85
C MET A 72 5.20 -18.17 -10.57
N VAL A 73 5.03 -17.10 -9.78
CA VAL A 73 5.70 -16.95 -8.48
C VAL A 73 4.68 -17.04 -7.35
N CYS A 74 4.82 -17.99 -6.43
CA CYS A 74 3.89 -18.14 -5.31
C CYS A 74 4.05 -16.95 -4.32
N PRO A 75 3.01 -16.09 -4.13
CA PRO A 75 3.12 -14.88 -3.30
C PRO A 75 3.28 -15.19 -1.81
N MET A 76 2.86 -16.38 -1.37
CA MET A 76 2.96 -16.84 0.01
C MET A 76 4.41 -17.08 0.48
N ASN A 77 5.39 -16.98 -0.42
CA ASN A 77 6.81 -16.91 -0.05
C ASN A 77 7.23 -15.55 0.52
N CYS A 78 6.35 -14.55 0.50
CA CYS A 78 6.63 -13.26 1.13
C CYS A 78 6.67 -13.45 2.65
N PRO A 79 7.68 -12.93 3.37
CA PRO A 79 7.70 -13.02 4.84
C PRO A 79 6.50 -12.34 5.51
N LYS A 80 5.89 -11.33 4.86
CA LYS A 80 4.63 -10.69 5.29
C LYS A 80 3.37 -11.46 4.85
N GLN A 81 3.52 -12.54 4.10
CA GLN A 81 2.42 -13.37 3.55
C GLN A 81 1.37 -12.62 2.72
N ILE A 82 1.71 -11.41 2.21
CA ILE A 82 0.79 -10.56 1.45
C ILE A 82 0.58 -11.04 0.01
N ARG A 83 -0.63 -10.82 -0.51
CA ARG A 83 -1.04 -11.20 -1.87
C ARG A 83 -1.06 -10.05 -2.88
N ASN A 84 -0.83 -8.82 -2.43
CA ASN A 84 -0.76 -7.66 -3.31
C ASN A 84 0.50 -6.82 -3.02
N GLY A 85 1.68 -7.37 -3.30
CA GLY A 85 2.96 -6.64 -3.24
C GLY A 85 3.41 -6.05 -4.58
N PRO A 86 4.61 -5.46 -4.66
CA PRO A 86 5.59 -5.30 -3.58
C PRO A 86 5.13 -4.32 -2.48
N CYS A 87 5.45 -4.56 -1.20
CA CYS A 87 5.27 -3.54 -0.16
C CYS A 87 6.25 -2.36 -0.33
N GLY A 88 6.14 -1.33 0.53
CA GLY A 88 7.08 -0.20 0.56
C GLY A 88 8.52 -0.60 0.87
N GLY A 89 8.71 -1.66 1.67
CA GLY A 89 10.00 -2.20 2.08
C GLY A 89 10.79 -3.00 1.03
N VAL A 90 10.64 -2.70 -0.26
CA VAL A 90 11.55 -3.25 -1.27
C VAL A 90 12.73 -2.30 -1.39
N ARG A 91 13.93 -2.82 -1.13
CA ARG A 91 15.19 -2.08 -1.23
C ARG A 91 15.47 -1.69 -2.69
N GLU A 92 16.38 -0.74 -2.90
CA GLU A 92 16.73 -0.24 -4.24
C GLU A 92 17.28 -1.34 -5.16
N ASP A 93 17.96 -2.33 -4.58
CA ASP A 93 18.48 -3.53 -5.25
C ASP A 93 17.40 -4.58 -5.58
N GLY A 94 16.14 -4.34 -5.18
CA GLY A 94 15.02 -5.26 -5.38
C GLY A 94 14.90 -6.37 -4.34
N PHE A 95 15.68 -6.33 -3.25
CA PHE A 95 15.62 -7.31 -2.15
C PHE A 95 14.59 -6.92 -1.07
N CYS A 96 14.22 -7.89 -0.24
CA CYS A 96 13.25 -7.71 0.83
C CYS A 96 13.85 -6.96 2.02
N GLU A 97 13.07 -6.11 2.69
CA GLU A 97 13.49 -5.48 3.95
C GLU A 97 13.72 -6.51 5.08
N ILE A 98 12.90 -7.58 5.14
CA ILE A 98 12.90 -8.57 6.23
C ILE A 98 14.03 -9.59 6.06
N ASP A 99 14.22 -10.10 4.84
CA ASP A 99 15.30 -11.02 4.49
C ASP A 99 16.16 -10.38 3.41
N ALA A 100 17.28 -9.78 3.82
CA ALA A 100 18.22 -9.10 2.93
C ALA A 100 18.86 -10.04 1.89
N GLN A 101 18.83 -11.36 2.10
CA GLN A 101 19.31 -12.36 1.15
C GLN A 101 18.20 -12.88 0.22
N MET A 102 16.98 -12.34 0.32
CA MET A 102 15.85 -12.73 -0.51
C MET A 102 15.50 -11.62 -1.49
N LYS A 103 15.64 -11.91 -2.79
CA LYS A 103 15.03 -11.08 -3.83
C LYS A 103 13.53 -11.01 -3.59
N CYS A 104 12.94 -9.83 -3.65
CA CYS A 104 11.52 -9.67 -3.35
C CYS A 104 10.66 -10.55 -4.26
N VAL A 105 9.78 -11.34 -3.66
CA VAL A 105 8.83 -12.23 -4.36
C VAL A 105 8.07 -11.48 -5.45
N TRP A 106 7.71 -10.23 -5.19
CA TRP A 106 6.93 -9.40 -6.11
C TRP A 106 7.76 -8.75 -7.22
N VAL A 107 9.06 -8.55 -7.01
CA VAL A 107 9.99 -8.15 -8.09
C VAL A 107 10.19 -9.31 -9.06
N GLU A 108 10.26 -10.54 -8.54
CA GLU A 108 10.31 -11.75 -9.38
C GLU A 108 8.98 -12.03 -10.08
N ALA A 109 7.85 -11.88 -9.37
CA ALA A 109 6.52 -12.00 -9.96
C ALA A 109 6.34 -11.01 -11.13
N TRP A 110 6.79 -9.76 -10.96
CA TRP A 110 6.78 -8.76 -12.02
C TRP A 110 7.59 -9.21 -13.25
N THR A 111 8.77 -9.79 -13.04
CA THR A 111 9.60 -10.33 -14.13
C THR A 111 8.85 -11.42 -14.89
N GLY A 112 8.19 -12.34 -14.17
CA GLY A 112 7.40 -13.40 -14.75
C GLY A 112 6.16 -12.89 -15.51
N VAL A 113 5.45 -11.91 -14.94
CA VAL A 113 4.27 -11.25 -15.54
C VAL A 113 4.63 -10.56 -16.86
N LYS A 114 5.75 -9.83 -16.90
CA LYS A 114 6.21 -9.15 -18.12
C LYS A 114 6.46 -10.13 -19.27
N LYS A 115 7.02 -11.30 -18.95
CA LYS A 115 7.29 -12.36 -19.95
C LYS A 115 6.02 -12.99 -20.54
N ILE A 116 4.94 -13.06 -19.76
CA ILE A 116 3.67 -13.65 -20.21
C ILE A 116 2.69 -12.62 -20.79
N GLY A 117 3.11 -11.35 -20.93
CA GLY A 117 2.23 -10.28 -21.41
C GLY A 117 1.08 -9.93 -20.44
N GLY A 118 1.26 -10.20 -19.14
CA GLY A 118 0.20 -10.09 -18.13
C GLY A 118 0.11 -8.73 -17.43
N GLN A 119 0.73 -7.67 -17.95
CA GLN A 119 0.84 -6.37 -17.25
C GLN A 119 -0.53 -5.79 -16.85
N GLU A 120 -1.52 -5.85 -17.74
CA GLU A 120 -2.87 -5.36 -17.44
C GLU A 120 -3.52 -6.16 -16.32
N THR A 121 -3.30 -7.49 -16.28
CA THR A 121 -3.81 -8.33 -15.19
C THR A 121 -3.10 -8.07 -13.85
N PHE A 122 -1.90 -7.50 -13.86
CA PHE A 122 -1.18 -7.13 -12.64
C PHE A 122 -1.82 -5.94 -11.92
N THR A 123 -2.60 -5.13 -12.65
CA THR A 123 -3.38 -4.00 -12.09
C THR A 123 -4.64 -4.47 -11.36
N ILE A 124 -4.97 -5.76 -11.40
CA ILE A 124 -6.16 -6.32 -10.78
C ILE A 124 -5.83 -6.71 -9.32
N PRO A 125 -6.55 -6.18 -8.32
CA PRO A 125 -6.42 -6.65 -6.94
C PRO A 125 -6.69 -8.15 -6.81
N LEU A 126 -5.92 -8.82 -5.95
CA LEU A 126 -6.08 -10.23 -5.62
C LEU A 126 -6.74 -10.37 -4.26
N ARG A 127 -7.56 -11.42 -4.08
CA ARG A 127 -8.23 -11.69 -2.81
C ARG A 127 -7.21 -12.03 -1.71
N PRO A 128 -7.48 -11.62 -0.45
CA PRO A 128 -6.66 -12.02 0.68
C PRO A 128 -6.66 -13.54 0.86
N ALA A 129 -5.71 -14.05 1.63
CA ALA A 129 -5.62 -15.48 1.92
C ALA A 129 -6.71 -15.92 2.89
N GLU A 130 -7.30 -17.08 2.64
CA GLU A 130 -8.20 -17.72 3.60
C GLU A 130 -7.41 -18.74 4.43
N THR A 131 -7.06 -18.36 5.67
CA THR A 131 -6.22 -19.19 6.54
C THR A 131 -6.87 -20.54 6.86
N ASN A 132 -8.20 -20.62 6.90
CA ASN A 132 -8.93 -21.88 7.07
C ASN A 132 -8.84 -22.82 5.85
N GLN A 133 -8.32 -22.36 4.71
CA GLN A 133 -8.05 -23.17 3.51
C GLN A 133 -6.59 -23.60 3.44
N GLN A 134 -5.75 -23.21 4.38
CA GLN A 134 -4.35 -23.62 4.40
C GLN A 134 -4.23 -25.15 4.50
N GLY A 135 -3.38 -25.73 3.67
CA GLY A 135 -3.19 -27.17 3.54
C GLY A 135 -4.15 -27.86 2.57
N SER A 136 -5.21 -27.19 2.11
CA SER A 136 -6.19 -27.73 1.15
C SER A 136 -5.71 -27.64 -0.31
N SER A 137 -6.39 -28.37 -1.19
CA SER A 137 -6.15 -28.38 -2.64
C SER A 137 -6.78 -27.17 -3.31
N ALA A 138 -5.98 -26.43 -4.10
CA ALA A 138 -6.53 -25.36 -4.92
C ALA A 138 -7.32 -25.90 -6.12
N TRP A 139 -6.95 -27.08 -6.64
CA TRP A 139 -7.67 -27.72 -7.74
C TRP A 139 -9.04 -28.24 -7.33
N ALA A 140 -9.17 -28.79 -6.12
CA ALA A 140 -10.47 -29.18 -5.58
C ALA A 140 -11.47 -28.00 -5.60
N ARG A 141 -11.00 -26.77 -5.35
CA ARG A 141 -11.84 -25.56 -5.40
C ARG A 141 -12.19 -25.11 -6.81
N VAL A 142 -11.26 -25.21 -7.75
CA VAL A 142 -11.52 -24.99 -9.18
C VAL A 142 -12.61 -25.95 -9.68
N ILE A 143 -12.52 -27.23 -9.30
CA ILE A 143 -13.54 -28.26 -9.63
C ILE A 143 -14.88 -27.93 -8.96
N GLU A 144 -14.87 -27.67 -7.65
CA GLU A 144 -16.08 -27.38 -6.86
C GLU A 144 -16.85 -26.18 -7.43
N LYS A 145 -16.15 -25.07 -7.68
CA LYS A 145 -16.75 -23.80 -8.12
C LYS A 145 -17.00 -23.74 -9.62
N ASN A 146 -16.50 -24.70 -10.39
CA ASN A 146 -16.59 -24.74 -11.86
C ASN A 146 -16.13 -23.42 -12.51
N LYS A 147 -15.01 -22.89 -12.01
CA LYS A 147 -14.42 -21.64 -12.46
C LYS A 147 -12.93 -21.83 -12.59
N ASP A 148 -12.32 -21.18 -13.58
CA ASP A 148 -10.87 -21.12 -13.65
C ASP A 148 -10.29 -20.36 -12.43
N ALA A 149 -9.02 -20.62 -12.13
CA ALA A 149 -8.35 -20.09 -10.96
C ALA A 149 -8.25 -18.55 -10.98
N ASP A 150 -8.12 -17.96 -12.17
CA ASP A 150 -8.03 -16.51 -12.30
C ASP A 150 -9.39 -15.86 -11.99
N GLU A 151 -10.50 -16.40 -12.49
CA GLU A 151 -11.85 -15.92 -12.17
C GLU A 151 -12.20 -16.13 -10.69
N LEU A 152 -11.74 -17.24 -10.11
CA LEU A 152 -12.04 -17.60 -8.73
C LEU A 152 -11.33 -16.69 -7.73
N TYR A 153 -10.05 -16.37 -7.97
CA TYR A 153 -9.19 -15.68 -7.00
C TYR A 153 -8.84 -14.24 -7.35
N ARG A 154 -9.04 -13.81 -8.59
CA ARG A 154 -9.13 -12.37 -8.88
C ARG A 154 -10.44 -11.86 -8.33
N VAL A 155 -10.43 -10.59 -7.97
CA VAL A 155 -11.69 -9.94 -7.67
C VAL A 155 -12.22 -9.26 -8.93
N LYS A 156 -13.55 -9.21 -9.07
CA LYS A 156 -14.17 -8.37 -10.10
C LYS A 156 -13.66 -6.94 -9.91
N VAL A 157 -13.02 -6.41 -10.94
CA VAL A 157 -12.65 -5.00 -11.01
C VAL A 157 -13.94 -4.26 -11.30
N PHE A 158 -14.45 -3.55 -10.31
CA PHE A 158 -15.43 -2.51 -10.61
C PHE A 158 -14.72 -1.47 -11.48
N PRO A 159 -15.41 -0.82 -12.44
CA PRO A 159 -14.82 0.29 -13.16
C PRO A 159 -14.13 1.22 -12.15
N PRO A 160 -12.90 1.71 -12.46
CA PRO A 160 -12.14 2.54 -11.53
C PRO A 160 -13.09 3.63 -11.03
N ALA A 161 -13.13 3.83 -9.71
CA ALA A 161 -13.97 4.86 -9.12
C ALA A 161 -13.69 6.15 -9.89
N SER A 162 -14.68 6.64 -10.63
CA SER A 162 -14.58 7.95 -11.24
C SER A 162 -14.28 8.93 -10.10
N LEU A 163 -13.34 9.86 -10.33
CA LEU A 163 -13.22 11.02 -9.43
C LEU A 163 -14.55 11.78 -9.35
N GLU A 164 -15.37 11.66 -10.41
CA GLU A 164 -16.78 11.98 -10.37
C GLU A 164 -17.47 11.07 -9.36
N VAL A 165 -17.66 11.66 -8.19
CA VAL A 165 -18.63 11.22 -7.21
C VAL A 165 -19.93 10.96 -7.98
N GLY A 166 -20.38 9.71 -8.04
CA GLY A 166 -21.68 9.41 -8.61
C GLY A 166 -22.74 10.33 -7.97
N PRO A 167 -23.87 10.61 -8.63
CA PRO A 167 -24.82 11.67 -8.26
C PRO A 167 -25.40 11.62 -6.83
N HIS A 168 -25.02 10.63 -6.04
CA HIS A 168 -25.51 10.33 -4.70
C HIS A 168 -24.45 10.33 -3.59
N ARG A 169 -23.14 10.52 -3.86
CA ARG A 169 -22.13 10.64 -2.79
C ARG A 169 -21.81 12.12 -2.54
N ARG A 170 -21.74 12.51 -1.27
CA ARG A 170 -21.21 13.82 -0.85
C ARG A 170 -19.75 13.66 -0.47
N PRO A 171 -18.90 14.69 -0.65
CA PRO A 171 -17.55 14.68 -0.11
C PRO A 171 -17.59 14.27 1.36
N SER A 172 -16.60 13.49 1.79
CA SER A 172 -16.52 13.00 3.16
C SER A 172 -15.91 14.01 4.14
N GLY A 173 -15.32 15.10 3.64
CA GLY A 173 -14.85 16.22 4.45
C GLY A 173 -13.92 17.16 3.68
N ILE A 174 -13.36 18.16 4.39
CA ILE A 174 -12.62 19.29 3.79
C ILE A 174 -11.44 18.88 2.89
N LEU A 175 -10.76 17.76 3.21
CA LEU A 175 -9.62 17.30 2.41
C LEU A 175 -10.08 16.89 1.00
N GLU A 176 -11.16 16.11 0.93
CA GLU A 176 -11.75 15.70 -0.34
C GLU A 176 -12.35 16.89 -1.09
N GLU A 177 -13.02 17.81 -0.38
CA GLU A 177 -13.62 19.02 -0.96
C GLU A 177 -12.59 19.91 -1.63
N ARG A 178 -11.48 20.24 -0.95
CA ARG A 178 -10.42 21.09 -1.50
C ARG A 178 -9.73 20.45 -2.70
N LEU A 179 -9.47 19.14 -2.62
CA LEU A 179 -8.91 18.39 -3.75
C LEU A 179 -9.86 18.40 -4.97
N GLN A 180 -11.16 18.28 -4.74
CA GLN A 180 -12.17 18.37 -5.81
C GLN A 180 -12.31 19.77 -6.40
N ALA A 181 -12.14 20.81 -5.58
CA ALA A 181 -12.11 22.20 -6.04
C ALA A 181 -10.88 22.52 -6.91
N GLY A 182 -9.87 21.64 -6.92
CA GLY A 182 -8.62 21.86 -7.63
C GLY A 182 -7.59 22.64 -6.82
N ASP A 183 -7.80 22.80 -5.51
CA ASP A 183 -6.85 23.45 -4.62
C ASP A 183 -5.55 22.64 -4.52
N PHE A 184 -4.43 23.35 -4.44
CA PHE A 184 -3.16 22.72 -4.10
C PHE A 184 -3.08 22.47 -2.59
N VAL A 185 -3.26 21.21 -2.17
CA VAL A 185 -3.42 20.87 -0.75
C VAL A 185 -2.09 20.67 -0.03
N VAL A 186 -1.96 21.27 1.15
CA VAL A 186 -0.87 21.00 2.09
C VAL A 186 -1.37 20.12 3.24
N THR A 187 -0.72 18.99 3.45
CA THR A 187 -0.90 18.13 4.63
C THR A 187 0.40 18.02 5.41
N ALA A 188 0.33 17.71 6.69
CA ALA A 188 1.51 17.44 7.51
C ALA A 188 1.34 16.17 8.34
N GLU A 189 2.43 15.57 8.78
CA GLU A 189 2.42 14.40 9.66
C GLU A 189 2.60 14.80 11.13
N LEU A 190 1.79 14.20 12.00
CA LEU A 190 1.92 14.27 13.45
C LEU A 190 2.24 12.88 13.99
N SER A 191 3.44 12.71 14.57
CA SER A 191 3.80 11.47 15.25
C SER A 191 3.00 11.33 16.55
N PRO A 192 2.21 10.24 16.75
CA PRO A 192 1.49 10.02 17.99
C PRO A 192 2.43 10.01 19.21
N PRO A 193 1.98 10.48 20.38
CA PRO A 193 2.80 10.52 21.58
C PRO A 193 2.95 9.15 22.25
N ASP A 194 4.04 9.02 23.01
CA ASP A 194 4.25 7.95 24.00
C ASP A 194 3.56 8.32 25.32
N SER A 195 2.27 8.66 25.25
CA SER A 195 1.50 9.18 26.38
C SER A 195 0.03 8.74 26.28
N ALA A 196 -0.63 8.66 27.42
CA ALA A 196 -2.08 8.50 27.51
C ALA A 196 -2.82 9.84 27.62
N ASP A 197 -2.10 10.95 27.80
CA ASP A 197 -2.68 12.29 27.91
C ASP A 197 -3.07 12.84 26.52
N PRO A 198 -4.34 13.13 26.25
CA PRO A 198 -4.76 13.73 24.98
C PRO A 198 -4.15 15.13 24.75
N ALA A 199 -3.76 15.85 25.79
CA ALA A 199 -3.17 17.18 25.66
C ALA A 199 -1.85 17.16 24.86
N GLU A 200 -1.10 16.06 24.91
CA GLU A 200 0.14 15.88 24.14
C GLU A 200 -0.11 15.93 22.63
N VAL A 201 -1.23 15.36 22.15
CA VAL A 201 -1.61 15.42 20.73
C VAL A 201 -1.92 16.88 20.34
N ILE A 202 -2.69 17.58 21.16
CA ILE A 202 -3.11 18.97 20.93
C ILE A 202 -1.92 19.93 20.94
N GLN A 203 -1.00 19.77 21.90
CA GLN A 203 0.19 20.62 22.00
C GLN A 203 1.12 20.44 20.80
N ARG A 204 1.31 19.20 20.33
CA ARG A 204 2.19 18.93 19.18
C ARG A 204 1.63 19.45 17.87
N VAL A 205 0.31 19.37 17.67
CA VAL A 205 -0.33 19.84 16.43
C VAL A 205 -0.56 21.36 16.41
N ALA A 206 -0.53 22.02 17.57
CA ALA A 206 -0.79 23.46 17.70
C ALA A 206 -0.03 24.35 16.68
N PRO A 207 1.27 24.12 16.37
CA PRO A 207 1.99 24.92 15.37
C PRO A 207 1.44 24.79 13.93
N LEU A 208 0.69 23.73 13.64
CA LEU A 208 0.17 23.42 12.30
C LEU A 208 -1.27 23.91 12.10
N LYS A 209 -1.96 24.34 13.17
CA LYS A 209 -3.35 24.81 13.11
C LYS A 209 -3.46 26.01 12.15
N GLY A 210 -4.39 25.92 11.21
CA GLY A 210 -4.64 26.95 10.19
C GLY A 210 -3.64 26.96 9.03
N LEU A 211 -2.54 26.21 9.10
CA LEU A 211 -1.52 26.15 8.04
C LEU A 211 -1.69 24.93 7.11
N VAL A 212 -2.35 23.88 7.58
CA VAL A 212 -2.54 22.63 6.82
C VAL A 212 -4.01 22.30 6.66
N THR A 213 -4.35 21.67 5.54
CA THR A 213 -5.73 21.20 5.27
C THR A 213 -6.06 19.96 6.08
N ALA A 214 -5.08 19.07 6.30
CA ALA A 214 -5.26 17.86 7.09
C ALA A 214 -3.93 17.41 7.73
N VAL A 215 -4.04 16.64 8.82
CA VAL A 215 -2.91 16.10 9.58
C VAL A 215 -2.94 14.58 9.54
N ASN A 216 -1.88 13.98 9.04
CA ASN A 216 -1.68 12.54 9.08
C ASN A 216 -1.30 12.07 10.45
N VAL A 217 -1.87 10.92 10.82
CA VAL A 217 -1.57 10.23 12.07
C VAL A 217 -1.04 8.83 11.72
N PRO A 218 0.28 8.60 11.79
CA PRO A 218 0.88 7.29 11.56
C PRO A 218 0.43 6.23 12.56
N ASP A 219 0.35 4.97 12.11
CA ASP A 219 -0.06 3.82 12.95
C ASP A 219 1.15 2.92 13.27
N GLY A 220 1.80 3.22 14.40
CA GLY A 220 3.01 2.52 14.85
C GLY A 220 4.13 2.61 13.82
N ALA A 221 4.58 3.83 13.53
CA ALA A 221 5.65 4.10 12.57
C ALA A 221 6.94 3.35 12.97
N GLY A 222 7.59 2.71 12.00
CA GLY A 222 8.76 1.86 12.28
C GLY A 222 8.44 0.63 13.14
N ALA A 223 7.16 0.27 13.26
CA ALA A 223 6.65 -0.77 14.16
C ALA A 223 6.91 -0.54 15.66
N ASN A 224 6.98 0.73 16.09
CA ASN A 224 7.06 1.09 17.52
C ASN A 224 5.67 1.37 18.09
N CYS A 225 5.50 1.12 19.40
CA CYS A 225 4.25 1.41 20.10
C CYS A 225 4.14 2.91 20.41
N HIS A 226 3.00 3.50 20.08
CA HIS A 226 2.61 4.87 20.41
C HIS A 226 1.10 4.90 20.71
N MET A 227 0.56 6.06 21.11
CA MET A 227 -0.90 6.26 21.09
C MET A 227 -1.46 5.86 19.73
N SER A 228 -2.58 5.12 19.73
CA SER A 228 -3.11 4.55 18.50
C SER A 228 -3.53 5.64 17.51
N SER A 229 -3.30 5.37 16.21
CA SER A 229 -3.68 6.31 15.14
C SER A 229 -5.16 6.70 15.20
N LEU A 230 -6.04 5.74 15.55
CA LEU A 230 -7.46 5.99 15.74
C LEU A 230 -7.72 7.00 16.86
N ALA A 231 -7.17 6.75 18.06
CA ALA A 231 -7.42 7.64 19.21
C ALA A 231 -6.87 9.05 18.96
N SER A 232 -5.65 9.16 18.44
CA SER A 232 -5.06 10.45 18.08
C SER A 232 -5.88 11.15 16.99
N SER A 233 -6.41 10.43 15.99
CA SER A 233 -7.28 11.01 14.96
C SER A 233 -8.59 11.58 15.54
N VAL A 234 -9.21 10.87 16.48
CA VAL A 234 -10.43 11.34 17.16
C VAL A 234 -10.15 12.57 18.03
N ILE A 235 -9.02 12.60 18.74
CA ILE A 235 -8.59 13.77 19.52
C ILE A 235 -8.41 14.99 18.59
N LEU A 236 -7.73 14.82 17.46
CA LEU A 236 -7.57 15.88 16.46
C LEU A 236 -8.92 16.35 15.88
N HIS A 237 -9.80 15.42 15.55
CA HIS A 237 -11.13 15.73 15.03
C HIS A 237 -11.93 16.60 16.01
N ASN A 238 -11.94 16.23 17.30
CA ASN A 238 -12.64 16.98 18.35
C ASN A 238 -12.03 18.37 18.60
N ASP A 239 -10.76 18.58 18.25
CA ASP A 239 -10.05 19.86 18.30
C ASP A 239 -10.16 20.66 16.98
N GLY A 240 -11.03 20.24 16.06
CA GLY A 240 -11.32 20.93 14.81
C GLY A 240 -10.26 20.73 13.71
N ILE A 241 -9.33 19.79 13.90
CA ILE A 241 -8.31 19.45 12.92
C ILE A 241 -8.76 18.23 12.13
N VAL A 242 -8.57 18.25 10.82
CA VAL A 242 -8.97 17.12 9.97
C VAL A 242 -7.89 16.05 9.96
N PRO A 243 -8.15 14.86 10.55
CA PRO A 243 -7.17 13.80 10.57
C PRO A 243 -7.18 12.99 9.26
N VAL A 244 -6.00 12.51 8.87
CA VAL A 244 -5.81 11.39 7.96
C VAL A 244 -5.28 10.21 8.79
N MET A 245 -6.19 9.33 9.18
CA MET A 245 -5.86 8.16 9.99
C MET A 245 -5.10 7.16 9.12
N GLN A 246 -3.79 7.00 9.35
CA GLN A 246 -3.10 5.84 8.77
C GLN A 246 -3.56 4.58 9.49
N TYR A 247 -3.73 3.50 8.75
CA TYR A 247 -4.22 2.26 9.33
C TYR A 247 -3.46 1.06 8.78
N ALA A 248 -2.72 0.39 9.67
CA ALA A 248 -1.75 -0.64 9.31
C ALA A 248 -2.29 -2.06 9.50
N CYS A 249 -2.04 -2.93 8.52
CA CYS A 249 -2.40 -4.35 8.62
C CYS A 249 -1.41 -5.22 9.41
N ARG A 250 -0.28 -4.66 9.86
CA ARG A 250 0.85 -5.38 10.47
C ARG A 250 0.41 -6.27 11.64
N ASP A 251 -0.45 -5.74 12.50
CA ASP A 251 -0.76 -6.25 13.83
C ASP A 251 -2.27 -6.53 14.02
N ARG A 252 -3.10 -6.39 12.98
CA ARG A 252 -4.56 -6.55 13.04
C ARG A 252 -5.10 -7.48 11.96
N ASN A 253 -6.12 -8.27 12.31
CA ASN A 253 -6.82 -9.14 11.37
C ASN A 253 -8.06 -8.46 10.77
N ARG A 254 -8.68 -9.03 9.75
CA ARG A 254 -9.86 -8.46 9.07
C ARG A 254 -11.06 -8.18 9.97
N ILE A 255 -11.17 -8.81 11.14
CA ILE A 255 -12.26 -8.54 12.09
C ILE A 255 -11.99 -7.20 12.76
N ALA A 256 -10.80 -7.06 13.37
CA ALA A 256 -10.37 -5.82 14.01
C ALA A 256 -10.35 -4.66 12.99
N LEU A 257 -9.82 -4.91 11.78
CA LEU A 257 -9.73 -3.90 10.72
C LEU A 257 -11.10 -3.29 10.35
N GLN A 258 -12.13 -4.11 10.19
CA GLN A 258 -13.47 -3.62 9.86
C GLN A 258 -14.15 -2.95 11.09
N GLY A 259 -13.91 -3.47 12.29
CA GLY A 259 -14.45 -2.89 13.53
C GLY A 259 -13.91 -1.49 13.79
N ASP A 260 -12.60 -1.30 13.68
CA ASP A 260 -11.96 0.00 13.88
C ASP A 260 -12.38 1.01 12.82
N ILE A 261 -12.59 0.60 11.56
CA ILE A 261 -13.12 1.49 10.51
C ILE A 261 -14.50 2.03 10.92
N LEU A 262 -15.41 1.16 11.37
CA LEU A 262 -16.73 1.60 11.84
C LEU A 262 -16.63 2.51 13.06
N GLY A 263 -15.78 2.14 14.04
CA GLY A 263 -15.56 2.94 15.24
C GLY A 263 -15.00 4.33 14.93
N ALA A 264 -13.98 4.42 14.08
CA ALA A 264 -13.37 5.67 13.68
C ALA A 264 -14.36 6.58 12.95
N THR A 265 -15.13 6.05 11.99
CA THR A 265 -16.14 6.84 11.28
C THR A 265 -17.30 7.27 12.16
N ALA A 266 -17.75 6.42 13.10
CA ALA A 266 -18.75 6.80 14.09
C ALA A 266 -18.28 7.93 15.01
N LEU A 267 -16.96 8.09 15.18
CA LEU A 267 -16.31 9.16 15.94
C LEU A 267 -15.86 10.34 15.06
N GLY A 268 -16.32 10.42 13.80
CA GLY A 268 -16.11 11.56 12.91
C GLY A 268 -14.85 11.51 12.03
N VAL A 269 -14.08 10.42 12.06
CA VAL A 269 -12.92 10.26 11.18
C VAL A 269 -13.37 9.87 9.77
N THR A 270 -13.02 10.71 8.79
CA THR A 270 -13.48 10.54 7.41
C THR A 270 -12.36 10.26 6.40
N ASN A 271 -11.08 10.42 6.76
CA ASN A 271 -9.96 10.13 5.87
C ASN A 271 -9.14 8.95 6.39
N LEU A 272 -9.00 7.92 5.55
CA LEU A 272 -8.29 6.67 5.90
C LEU A 272 -7.14 6.43 4.92
N LEU A 273 -5.90 6.35 5.42
CA LEU A 273 -4.74 5.96 4.62
C LEU A 273 -4.36 4.51 4.88
N CYS A 274 -4.68 3.62 3.94
CA CYS A 274 -4.45 2.19 4.07
C CYS A 274 -2.99 1.82 3.81
N VAL A 275 -2.32 1.23 4.81
CA VAL A 275 -0.93 0.79 4.70
C VAL A 275 -0.77 -0.68 5.12
N THR A 276 0.17 -1.39 4.50
CA THR A 276 0.48 -2.77 4.92
C THR A 276 1.16 -2.77 6.30
N GLY A 277 1.90 -1.71 6.62
CA GLY A 277 2.72 -1.60 7.84
C GLY A 277 4.12 -2.19 7.66
N ASP A 278 5.05 -1.69 8.48
CA ASP A 278 6.42 -2.17 8.56
C ASP A 278 6.48 -3.59 9.14
N SER A 279 7.62 -4.27 9.04
CA SER A 279 7.80 -5.53 9.77
C SER A 279 7.80 -5.27 11.27
N VAL A 280 7.18 -6.14 12.08
CA VAL A 280 7.35 -6.13 13.54
C VAL A 280 8.81 -6.20 13.97
N GLN A 281 9.68 -6.77 13.12
CA GLN A 281 11.13 -6.86 13.35
C GLN A 281 11.86 -5.52 13.24
N ALA A 282 11.22 -4.50 12.65
CA ALA A 282 11.81 -3.16 12.53
C ALA A 282 11.71 -2.35 13.83
N GLY A 283 10.73 -2.67 14.69
CA GLY A 283 10.45 -1.93 15.92
C GLY A 283 11.18 -2.47 17.14
N ASP A 284 10.78 -1.94 18.28
CA ASP A 284 11.25 -2.32 19.62
C ASP A 284 10.68 -3.66 20.12
N GLN A 285 9.51 -4.07 19.63
CA GLN A 285 8.82 -5.32 20.01
C GLN A 285 9.06 -6.49 19.02
N LYS A 286 10.31 -6.90 18.84
CA LYS A 286 10.70 -7.95 17.86
C LYS A 286 10.03 -9.31 18.06
N GLY A 287 9.59 -9.62 19.27
CA GLY A 287 8.86 -10.85 19.61
C GLY A 287 7.35 -10.80 19.30
N ALA A 288 6.82 -9.64 18.90
CA ALA A 288 5.41 -9.50 18.59
C ALA A 288 5.00 -10.38 17.39
N LYS A 289 3.81 -10.98 17.47
CA LYS A 289 3.29 -11.82 16.40
C LYS A 289 2.89 -10.95 15.19
N PRO A 290 3.50 -11.13 14.00
CA PRO A 290 3.02 -10.48 12.80
C PRO A 290 1.66 -11.06 12.38
N VAL A 291 0.70 -10.19 12.06
CA VAL A 291 -0.65 -10.61 11.65
C VAL A 291 -0.79 -10.59 10.13
N PHE A 292 -0.66 -9.43 9.49
CA PHE A 292 -0.73 -9.25 8.03
C PHE A 292 -1.85 -10.04 7.32
N ASP A 293 -3.02 -10.17 7.96
CA ASP A 293 -4.17 -10.91 7.40
C ASP A 293 -4.65 -10.26 6.09
N LEU A 294 -4.59 -8.92 6.04
CA LEU A 294 -4.77 -8.11 4.84
C LEU A 294 -3.47 -7.38 4.49
N ASP A 295 -3.38 -6.91 3.25
CA ASP A 295 -2.40 -5.90 2.82
C ASP A 295 -3.10 -4.58 2.47
N SER A 296 -2.34 -3.51 2.24
CA SER A 296 -2.92 -2.18 1.91
C SER A 296 -3.94 -2.20 0.76
N ILE A 297 -3.77 -3.06 -0.25
CA ILE A 297 -4.70 -3.14 -1.39
C ILE A 297 -5.97 -3.89 -0.98
N SER A 298 -5.83 -4.95 -0.19
CA SER A 298 -6.97 -5.69 0.36
C SER A 298 -7.76 -4.85 1.37
N LEU A 299 -7.08 -4.03 2.18
CA LEU A 299 -7.70 -3.10 3.13
C LEU A 299 -8.44 -1.97 2.40
N LEU A 300 -7.83 -1.34 1.38
CA LEU A 300 -8.52 -0.38 0.50
C LEU A 300 -9.82 -0.96 -0.06
N ARG A 301 -9.74 -2.18 -0.60
CA ARG A 301 -10.91 -2.86 -1.14
C ARG A 301 -11.97 -3.12 -0.09
N THR A 302 -11.55 -3.57 1.09
CA THR A 302 -12.44 -3.82 2.22
C THR A 302 -13.19 -2.54 2.62
N ALA A 303 -12.45 -1.43 2.80
CA ALA A 303 -13.04 -0.14 3.15
C ALA A 303 -13.97 0.38 2.05
N LYS A 304 -13.60 0.21 0.76
CA LYS A 304 -14.45 0.56 -0.38
C LYS A 304 -15.75 -0.27 -0.39
N MET A 305 -15.69 -1.58 -0.17
CA MET A 305 -16.88 -2.43 -0.10
C MET A 305 -17.79 -2.03 1.06
N MET A 306 -17.24 -1.73 2.23
CA MET A 306 -18.03 -1.24 3.36
C MET A 306 -18.72 0.09 3.05
N ARG A 307 -18.00 1.05 2.45
CA ARG A 307 -18.52 2.38 2.10
C ARG A 307 -19.55 2.34 0.97
N ASP A 308 -19.22 1.68 -0.14
CA ASP A 308 -19.97 1.79 -1.40
C ASP A 308 -21.04 0.70 -1.54
N GLU A 309 -20.79 -0.50 -1.03
CA GLU A 309 -21.71 -1.64 -1.12
C GLU A 309 -22.46 -1.90 0.19
N GLY A 310 -22.08 -1.26 1.30
CA GLY A 310 -22.75 -1.43 2.60
C GLY A 310 -22.61 -2.84 3.18
N ILE A 311 -21.49 -3.54 2.91
CA ILE A 311 -21.28 -4.91 3.38
C ILE A 311 -19.93 -5.11 4.07
N PHE A 312 -19.91 -6.01 5.04
CA PHE A 312 -18.68 -6.59 5.56
C PHE A 312 -18.05 -7.56 4.54
N LEU A 313 -16.77 -7.87 4.69
CA LEU A 313 -16.09 -8.94 3.93
C LEU A 313 -16.80 -10.29 4.01
N SER A 314 -17.51 -10.56 5.11
CA SER A 314 -18.33 -11.76 5.28
C SER A 314 -19.57 -11.82 4.39
N GLY A 315 -19.94 -10.72 3.72
CA GLY A 315 -21.20 -10.56 2.97
C GLY A 315 -22.39 -10.12 3.83
N ARG A 316 -22.24 -10.05 5.16
CA ARG A 316 -23.25 -9.46 6.05
C ARG A 316 -23.45 -7.97 5.73
N GLN A 317 -24.69 -7.53 5.80
CA GLN A 317 -25.09 -6.14 5.55
C GLN A 317 -24.72 -5.23 6.73
N LEU A 318 -24.31 -4.00 6.41
CA LEU A 318 -24.22 -2.87 7.33
C LEU A 318 -25.58 -2.17 7.38
N LYS A 319 -25.94 -1.64 8.57
CA LYS A 319 -27.12 -0.77 8.69
C LYS A 319 -26.85 0.58 8.04
N ASP A 320 -25.67 1.14 8.32
CA ASP A 320 -25.19 2.42 7.82
C ASP A 320 -23.76 2.24 7.30
N SER A 321 -23.50 2.75 6.09
CA SER A 321 -22.19 2.69 5.46
C SER A 321 -21.28 3.81 5.98
N PRO A 322 -19.98 3.54 6.24
CA PRO A 322 -19.05 4.60 6.62
C PRO A 322 -18.77 5.53 5.43
N ASN A 323 -18.82 6.85 5.61
CA ASN A 323 -18.42 7.81 4.57
C ASN A 323 -16.93 8.14 4.67
N LEU A 324 -16.12 7.57 3.78
CA LEU A 324 -14.65 7.67 3.83
C LEU A 324 -14.05 8.23 2.54
N PHE A 325 -12.98 9.01 2.66
CA PHE A 325 -12.01 9.29 1.62
C PHE A 325 -10.81 8.34 1.76
N LEU A 326 -10.60 7.50 0.74
CA LEU A 326 -9.66 6.40 0.84
C LEU A 326 -8.32 6.76 0.20
N GLY A 327 -7.26 6.68 1.00
CA GLY A 327 -5.90 7.00 0.60
C GLY A 327 -4.95 5.81 0.66
N ALA A 328 -3.81 5.94 -0.02
CA ALA A 328 -2.77 4.91 0.00
C ALA A 328 -1.36 5.48 -0.08
N ALA A 329 -0.40 4.80 0.55
CA ALA A 329 1.02 5.15 0.40
C ALA A 329 1.58 4.76 -1.00
N LEU A 330 2.48 5.55 -1.54
CA LEU A 330 3.15 5.31 -2.82
C LEU A 330 4.67 5.53 -2.67
N ASN A 331 5.49 4.72 -3.33
CA ASN A 331 6.92 4.99 -3.44
C ASN A 331 7.32 5.03 -4.93
N PRO A 332 7.55 6.23 -5.50
CA PRO A 332 7.90 6.39 -6.91
C PRO A 332 9.40 6.19 -7.19
N PHE A 333 10.25 6.11 -6.16
CA PHE A 333 11.71 6.22 -6.30
C PHE A 333 12.42 4.87 -6.50
N VAL A 334 11.72 3.75 -6.34
CA VAL A 334 12.31 2.41 -6.45
C VAL A 334 12.03 1.78 -7.81
N SER A 335 13.09 1.39 -8.51
CA SER A 335 13.03 0.70 -9.81
C SER A 335 12.29 -0.66 -9.76
N PRO A 336 11.70 -1.13 -10.89
CA PRO A 336 11.42 -0.39 -12.13
C PRO A 336 10.16 0.48 -11.99
N ILE A 337 10.18 1.68 -12.58
CA ILE A 337 9.09 2.66 -12.55
C ILE A 337 7.77 2.06 -13.07
N GLU A 338 7.83 1.31 -14.18
CA GLU A 338 6.68 0.62 -14.79
C GLU A 338 5.89 -0.21 -13.74
N ALA A 339 6.59 -1.00 -12.92
CA ALA A 339 5.95 -1.81 -11.89
C ALA A 339 5.32 -0.96 -10.77
N ARG A 340 5.87 0.22 -10.46
CA ARG A 340 5.32 1.14 -9.46
C ARG A 340 4.04 1.80 -9.97
N VAL A 341 4.01 2.19 -11.24
CA VAL A 341 2.83 2.78 -11.88
C VAL A 341 1.70 1.76 -11.98
N LEU A 342 1.97 0.52 -12.39
CA LEU A 342 0.95 -0.54 -12.41
C LEU A 342 0.47 -0.91 -11.01
N ARG A 343 1.34 -0.83 -10.00
CA ARG A 343 0.93 -0.99 -8.60
C ARG A 343 0.04 0.17 -8.13
N MET A 344 0.34 1.41 -8.53
CA MET A 344 -0.51 2.56 -8.26
C MET A 344 -1.90 2.36 -8.87
N GLU A 345 -1.96 1.92 -10.13
CA GLU A 345 -3.22 1.59 -10.79
C GLU A 345 -3.98 0.47 -10.06
N ARG A 346 -3.27 -0.56 -9.58
CA ARG A 346 -3.89 -1.60 -8.74
C ARG A 346 -4.51 -1.06 -7.46
N LYS A 347 -3.90 -0.04 -6.85
CA LYS A 347 -4.45 0.64 -5.67
C LYS A 347 -5.67 1.48 -6.03
N ILE A 348 -5.66 2.17 -7.17
CA ILE A 348 -6.84 2.88 -7.71
C ILE A 348 -7.99 1.90 -7.94
N ASN A 349 -7.71 0.77 -8.60
CA ASN A 349 -8.70 -0.30 -8.85
C ASN A 349 -9.21 -0.96 -7.56
N ALA A 350 -8.48 -0.85 -6.45
CA ALA A 350 -8.93 -1.28 -5.13
C ALA A 350 -9.73 -0.20 -4.37
N GLY A 351 -9.72 1.05 -4.82
CA GLY A 351 -10.49 2.15 -4.25
C GLY A 351 -9.70 3.34 -3.75
N ALA A 352 -8.38 3.40 -3.96
CA ALA A 352 -7.60 4.58 -3.59
C ALA A 352 -8.02 5.80 -4.43
N GLN A 353 -8.37 6.89 -3.75
CA GLN A 353 -8.72 8.18 -4.33
C GLN A 353 -7.62 9.21 -4.18
N PHE A 354 -6.75 9.06 -3.18
CA PHE A 354 -5.53 9.88 -3.05
C PHE A 354 -4.33 9.04 -2.66
N PHE A 355 -3.14 9.58 -2.94
CA PHE A 355 -1.87 8.99 -2.60
C PHE A 355 -1.00 9.95 -1.81
N GLN A 356 -0.26 9.43 -0.85
CA GLN A 356 0.86 10.12 -0.22
C GLN A 356 2.14 9.38 -0.57
N THR A 357 3.11 10.09 -1.14
CA THR A 357 4.37 9.46 -1.51
C THR A 357 5.33 9.38 -0.33
N GLN A 358 6.31 8.48 -0.42
CA GLN A 358 7.55 8.56 0.36
C GLN A 358 8.27 9.89 0.07
N PHE A 359 9.24 10.27 0.93
CA PHE A 359 10.09 11.44 0.77
C PHE A 359 10.65 11.61 -0.65
N CYS A 360 10.39 12.76 -1.25
CA CYS A 360 10.94 13.19 -2.52
C CYS A 360 12.17 14.08 -2.31
N PHE A 361 13.36 13.50 -2.48
CA PHE A 361 14.62 14.25 -2.58
C PHE A 361 15.16 14.30 -4.02
N ASP A 362 14.56 13.54 -4.95
CA ASP A 362 14.92 13.49 -6.36
C ASP A 362 13.70 13.87 -7.24
N ILE A 363 13.64 15.16 -7.59
CA ILE A 363 12.59 15.71 -8.45
C ILE A 363 12.69 15.15 -9.88
N ILE A 364 13.89 14.80 -10.35
CA ILE A 364 14.08 14.25 -11.69
C ILE A 364 13.45 12.86 -11.76
N ALA A 365 13.69 12.02 -10.74
CA ALA A 365 13.05 10.71 -10.61
C ALA A 365 11.52 10.84 -10.52
N LEU A 366 11.02 11.80 -9.74
CA LEU A 366 9.57 12.05 -9.64
C LEU A 366 8.98 12.48 -10.99
N LYS A 367 9.63 13.38 -11.74
CA LYS A 367 9.17 13.81 -13.07
C LYS A 367 9.07 12.63 -14.04
N LYS A 368 10.05 11.72 -14.04
CA LYS A 368 10.02 10.48 -14.83
C LYS A 368 8.84 9.59 -14.43
N PHE A 369 8.62 9.40 -13.13
CA PHE A 369 7.47 8.64 -12.63
C PHE A 369 6.14 9.29 -13.07
N MET A 370 6.02 10.61 -12.94
CA MET A 370 4.81 11.35 -13.31
C MET A 370 4.52 11.30 -14.82
N THR A 371 5.55 11.25 -15.69
CA THR A 371 5.34 11.03 -17.13
C THR A 371 4.59 9.72 -17.39
N GLU A 372 4.97 8.63 -16.75
CA GLU A 372 4.30 7.33 -16.91
C GLU A 372 2.89 7.31 -16.29
N VAL A 373 2.71 7.96 -15.13
CA VAL A 373 1.39 8.17 -14.51
C VAL A 373 0.46 8.95 -15.44
N ARG A 374 0.98 9.98 -16.12
CA ARG A 374 0.23 10.77 -17.09
C ARG A 374 -0.09 9.99 -18.36
N ALA A 375 0.86 9.23 -18.89
CA ALA A 375 0.66 8.36 -20.05
C ALA A 375 -0.49 7.35 -19.85
N ARG A 376 -0.70 6.87 -18.63
CA ARG A 376 -1.83 5.98 -18.26
C ARG A 376 -3.08 6.71 -17.76
N GLY A 377 -3.07 8.05 -17.71
CA GLY A 377 -4.19 8.87 -17.25
C GLY A 377 -4.52 8.72 -15.75
N LEU A 378 -3.60 8.18 -14.94
CA LEU A 378 -3.89 7.86 -13.53
C LEU A 378 -4.04 9.11 -12.64
N HIS A 379 -3.31 10.18 -12.93
CA HIS A 379 -3.45 11.50 -12.29
C HIS A 379 -4.86 12.12 -12.45
N LYS A 380 -5.69 11.61 -13.36
CA LYS A 380 -7.10 12.00 -13.53
C LYS A 380 -8.08 11.08 -12.79
N LYS A 381 -7.56 10.05 -12.12
CA LYS A 381 -8.35 9.04 -11.37
C LYS A 381 -8.08 9.09 -9.86
N CYS A 382 -7.07 9.84 -9.44
CA CYS A 382 -6.70 10.03 -8.03
C CYS A 382 -5.91 11.33 -7.84
N TYR A 383 -5.84 11.79 -6.60
CA TYR A 383 -4.99 12.91 -6.18
C TYR A 383 -3.62 12.41 -5.71
N ILE A 384 -2.56 13.17 -5.97
CA ILE A 384 -1.19 12.80 -5.59
C ILE A 384 -0.60 13.89 -4.71
N LEU A 385 -0.36 13.55 -3.45
CA LEU A 385 0.31 14.39 -2.46
C LEU A 385 1.75 13.91 -2.31
N VAL A 386 2.71 14.74 -2.73
CA VAL A 386 4.12 14.36 -2.71
C VAL A 386 4.70 14.58 -1.32
N GLY A 387 5.29 13.53 -0.76
CA GLY A 387 5.99 13.55 0.52
C GLY A 387 7.27 14.36 0.48
N VAL A 388 7.44 15.34 1.38
CA VAL A 388 8.65 16.19 1.46
C VAL A 388 8.98 16.45 2.93
N GLY A 389 10.26 16.63 3.24
CA GLY A 389 10.68 17.10 4.56
C GLY A 389 12.09 17.67 4.56
N PRO A 390 12.43 18.48 5.58
CA PRO A 390 13.75 19.09 5.69
C PRO A 390 14.80 18.06 6.09
N LEU A 391 15.98 18.17 5.48
CA LEU A 391 17.19 17.48 5.93
C LEU A 391 17.88 18.36 6.97
N VAL A 392 18.24 17.80 8.13
CA VAL A 392 18.79 18.60 9.23
C VAL A 392 20.30 18.60 9.30
N SER A 393 20.94 17.70 8.56
CA SER A 393 22.39 17.63 8.39
C SER A 393 22.77 16.69 7.25
N ALA A 394 23.98 16.83 6.71
CA ALA A 394 24.55 15.88 5.75
C ALA A 394 24.68 14.47 6.36
N LYS A 395 25.05 14.39 7.64
CA LYS A 395 25.10 13.12 8.38
C LYS A 395 23.73 12.44 8.46
N ALA A 396 22.68 13.20 8.76
CA ALA A 396 21.31 12.66 8.78
C ALA A 396 20.86 12.21 7.40
N ALA A 397 21.18 12.96 6.35
CA ALA A 397 20.88 12.59 4.97
C ALA A 397 21.57 11.27 4.56
N LYS A 398 22.86 11.10 4.87
CA LYS A 398 23.60 9.84 4.63
C LYS A 398 22.99 8.65 5.39
N PHE A 399 22.55 8.88 6.63
CA PHE A 399 21.87 7.85 7.42
C PHE A 399 20.53 7.44 6.79
N ILE A 400 19.69 8.42 6.40
CA ILE A 400 18.41 8.16 5.74
C ILE A 400 18.62 7.35 4.46
N LYS A 401 19.55 7.78 3.60
CA LYS A 401 19.89 7.11 2.33
C LYS A 401 20.31 5.65 2.52
N SER A 402 21.05 5.33 3.58
CA SER A 402 21.58 3.98 3.83
C SER A 402 20.64 3.09 4.63
N SER A 403 19.84 3.67 5.52
CA SER A 403 19.13 2.92 6.57
C SER A 403 17.63 2.82 6.36
N ILE A 404 17.02 3.69 5.54
CA ILE A 404 15.56 3.67 5.29
C ILE A 404 15.28 3.06 3.92
N PRO A 405 14.73 1.83 3.85
CA PRO A 405 14.48 1.16 2.59
C PRO A 405 13.55 1.98 1.66
N GLY A 406 14.02 2.22 0.44
CA GLY A 406 13.24 2.88 -0.60
C GLY A 406 13.24 4.41 -0.53
N VAL A 407 14.05 5.04 0.31
CA VAL A 407 14.33 6.48 0.24
C VAL A 407 15.64 6.70 -0.51
N THR A 408 15.59 7.49 -1.58
CA THR A 408 16.75 7.84 -2.38
C THR A 408 17.08 9.32 -2.16
N ILE A 409 18.35 9.62 -1.86
CA ILE A 409 18.87 10.99 -1.75
C ILE A 409 20.01 11.15 -2.77
N PRO A 410 19.87 12.04 -3.77
CA PRO A 410 20.94 12.33 -4.71
C PRO A 410 22.20 12.86 -4.02
N ASP A 411 23.38 12.47 -4.48
CA ASP A 411 24.65 12.87 -3.85
C ASP A 411 24.85 14.39 -3.87
N HIS A 412 24.41 15.09 -4.92
CA HIS A 412 24.48 16.54 -4.99
C HIS A 412 23.69 17.27 -3.88
N ILE A 413 22.65 16.65 -3.31
CA ILE A 413 21.91 17.20 -2.17
C ILE A 413 22.75 17.08 -0.89
N ILE A 414 23.44 15.94 -0.73
CA ILE A 414 24.36 15.72 0.40
C ILE A 414 25.55 16.67 0.29
N ASP A 415 26.14 16.83 -0.89
CA ASP A 415 27.25 17.75 -1.14
C ASP A 415 26.87 19.21 -0.85
N ARG A 416 25.63 19.62 -1.18
CA ARG A 416 25.12 20.96 -0.83
C ARG A 416 25.07 21.17 0.68
N LEU A 417 24.60 20.17 1.43
CA LEU A 417 24.56 20.23 2.89
C LEU A 417 25.98 20.33 3.49
N GLU A 418 26.93 19.50 3.02
CA GLU A 418 28.30 19.49 3.55
C GLU A 418 29.07 20.80 3.31
N ARG A 419 28.73 21.52 2.24
CA ARG A 419 29.35 22.80 1.88
C ARG A 419 28.67 24.00 2.55
N ALA A 420 27.54 23.79 3.21
CA ALA A 420 26.80 24.87 3.85
C ALA A 420 27.47 25.29 5.16
N GLY A 421 27.48 26.59 5.45
CA GLY A 421 27.90 27.10 6.76
C GLY A 421 26.89 26.72 7.87
N ASP A 422 25.61 26.63 7.53
CA ASP A 422 24.54 26.13 8.40
C ASP A 422 23.72 25.08 7.64
N GLU A 423 24.00 23.80 7.93
CA GLU A 423 23.35 22.67 7.26
C GLU A 423 21.83 22.64 7.49
N ARG A 424 21.36 23.14 8.65
CA ARG A 424 19.94 23.14 8.99
C ARG A 424 19.19 24.17 8.15
N GLN A 425 19.76 25.36 7.99
CA GLN A 425 19.18 26.39 7.13
C GLN A 425 19.24 25.99 5.66
N GLU A 426 20.34 25.41 5.19
CA GLU A 426 20.42 24.92 3.80
C GLU A 426 19.42 23.79 3.56
N GLY A 427 19.24 22.87 4.50
CA GLY A 427 18.25 21.81 4.38
C GLY A 427 16.80 22.30 4.39
N LYS A 428 16.51 23.38 5.14
CA LYS A 428 15.22 24.10 5.07
C LYS A 428 15.03 24.72 3.68
N LYS A 429 16.06 25.40 3.17
CA LYS A 429 16.06 26.02 1.83
C LYS A 429 15.83 24.99 0.72
N ILE A 430 16.54 23.86 0.75
CA ILE A 430 16.34 22.74 -0.20
C ILE A 430 14.88 22.23 -0.14
N CYS A 431 14.29 22.16 1.05
CA CYS A 431 12.89 21.78 1.21
C CYS A 431 11.95 22.77 0.51
N ILE A 432 12.11 24.07 0.75
CA ILE A 432 11.30 25.13 0.11
C ILE A 432 11.48 25.13 -1.42
N GLU A 433 12.71 25.03 -1.91
CA GLU A 433 13.02 24.89 -3.35
C GLU A 433 12.31 23.68 -3.97
N THR A 434 12.22 22.58 -3.23
CA THR A 434 11.52 21.36 -3.66
C THR A 434 10.02 21.59 -3.72
N LEU A 435 9.42 22.18 -2.67
CA LEU A 435 7.99 22.49 -2.62
C LEU A 435 7.53 23.34 -3.81
N ASN A 436 8.29 24.39 -4.13
CA ASN A 436 7.99 25.29 -5.26
C ASN A 436 8.04 24.56 -6.60
N GLN A 437 9.01 23.64 -6.78
CA GLN A 437 9.10 22.84 -8.00
C GLN A 437 7.97 21.81 -8.13
N LEU A 438 7.52 21.22 -7.02
CA LEU A 438 6.44 20.22 -7.02
C LEU A 438 5.11 20.82 -7.48
N ARG A 439 4.81 22.06 -7.08
CA ARG A 439 3.61 22.79 -7.51
C ARG A 439 3.53 22.95 -9.04
N GLN A 440 4.66 22.94 -9.74
CA GLN A 440 4.72 23.08 -11.19
C GLN A 440 4.58 21.73 -11.95
N ILE A 441 4.50 20.60 -11.25
CA ILE A 441 4.40 19.28 -11.89
C ILE A 441 2.93 18.94 -12.13
N GLU A 442 2.53 18.89 -13.39
CA GLU A 442 1.19 18.45 -13.80
C GLU A 442 0.83 17.08 -13.21
N GLY A 443 -0.33 17.02 -12.54
CA GLY A 443 -0.86 15.84 -11.87
C GLY A 443 -0.49 15.72 -10.38
N VAL A 444 0.39 16.58 -9.86
CA VAL A 444 0.60 16.74 -8.41
C VAL A 444 -0.49 17.64 -7.85
N SER A 445 -1.27 17.13 -6.90
CA SER A 445 -2.42 17.83 -6.31
C SER A 445 -2.07 18.54 -5.00
N GLY A 446 -0.87 18.32 -4.47
CA GLY A 446 -0.47 18.85 -3.19
C GLY A 446 0.82 18.23 -2.66
N VAL A 447 1.13 18.55 -1.40
CA VAL A 447 2.28 18.01 -0.68
C VAL A 447 1.90 17.42 0.66
N HIS A 448 2.75 16.52 1.13
CA HIS A 448 2.66 15.91 2.45
C HIS A 448 3.97 16.14 3.20
N LEU A 449 3.94 17.06 4.16
CA LEU A 449 5.12 17.46 4.93
C LEU A 449 5.36 16.49 6.09
N MET A 450 6.52 15.86 6.08
CA MET A 450 6.92 14.88 7.08
C MET A 450 8.17 15.37 7.80
N SER A 451 8.14 15.38 9.13
CA SER A 451 9.33 15.57 9.96
C SER A 451 9.12 14.96 11.33
N TYR A 452 10.08 14.16 11.79
CA TYR A 452 9.96 13.47 13.07
C TYR A 452 10.13 14.46 14.24
N ARG A 453 9.03 14.68 15.00
CA ARG A 453 8.97 15.53 16.21
C ARG A 453 9.45 16.98 15.98
N LYS A 454 9.18 17.54 14.81
CA LYS A 454 9.64 18.89 14.39
C LYS A 454 8.50 19.70 13.76
N GLU A 455 7.34 19.67 14.39
CA GLU A 455 6.10 20.31 13.92
C GLU A 455 6.27 21.83 13.76
N ARG A 456 7.05 22.48 14.65
CA ARG A 456 7.39 23.91 14.53
C ARG A 456 8.22 24.22 13.28
N LEU A 457 9.19 23.37 12.94
CA LEU A 457 10.01 23.56 11.73
C LEU A 457 9.16 23.40 10.47
N LEU A 458 8.18 22.48 10.48
CA LEU A 458 7.23 22.35 9.37
C LEU A 458 6.37 23.61 9.24
N ALA A 459 5.87 24.16 10.35
CA ALA A 459 5.10 25.40 10.35
C ALA A 459 5.90 26.58 9.78
N GLU A 460 7.17 26.72 10.15
CA GLU A 460 8.09 27.71 9.58
C GLU A 460 8.26 27.51 8.07
N ILE A 461 8.52 26.27 7.61
CA ILE A 461 8.69 25.96 6.18
C ILE A 461 7.43 26.31 5.39
N ILE A 462 6.24 25.96 5.90
CA ILE A 462 4.98 26.28 5.23
C ILE A 462 4.83 27.80 5.10
N SER A 463 5.08 28.54 6.18
CA SER A 463 4.89 29.99 6.24
C SER A 463 5.89 30.76 5.37
N GLU A 464 7.11 30.25 5.21
CA GLU A 464 8.16 30.84 4.36
C GLU A 464 8.11 30.38 2.90
N SER A 465 7.27 29.38 2.58
CA SER A 465 7.10 28.89 1.22
C SER A 465 5.91 29.54 0.53
N ASP A 466 6.01 29.80 -0.76
CA ASP A 466 4.90 30.29 -1.60
C ASP A 466 3.87 29.18 -1.93
N ILE A 467 3.83 28.11 -1.13
CA ILE A 467 3.04 26.93 -1.44
C ILE A 467 1.54 27.12 -1.20
N MET A 468 1.15 28.12 -0.40
CA MET A 468 -0.25 28.42 -0.13
C MET A 468 -0.88 29.40 -1.13
N GLY A 469 -0.09 29.94 -2.07
CA GLY A 469 -0.57 30.93 -3.05
C GLY A 469 -0.42 32.34 -2.54
#